data_AF-A0A521I412-F1
#
_entry.id   AF-A0A521I412-F1
#
_cell.length_a   1.000
_cell.length_b   1.000
_cell.length_c   1.000
_cell.angle_alpha   90.00
_cell.angle_beta   90.00
_cell.angle_gamma   90.00
#
_symmetry.space_group_name_H-M   'P 1'
#
loop_
_entity.id
_entity.type
_entity.pdbx_description
1 polymer ?
#
loop_
_entity_poly.entity_id
_entity_poly.type
_entity_poly.pdbx_seq_one_letter_code
_entity_poly.pdbx_strand_id
1 'polypeptide(L)'
;MMRRETAYKLAGRHHEQRARGTGLIKQRELRFKAMPPGQRERAWQALRMLKGLHVERTDHELALIVRYSVLDYSLEVLEDALRDAGFALDNSLYMKLVRALVYFTEETQRHNLVSPERLIKQSNEVYIQAWDHHAHGDHDDTPPELREYK
;
A
#
# COMPACT_ATOMS: atom_id res chain seq x y z
N MET A 1 -17.37 36.42 2.28
CA MET A 1 -17.17 35.04 1.76
C MET A 1 -16.39 34.26 2.81
N MET A 2 -17.07 33.49 3.64
CA MET A 2 -16.48 32.82 4.81
C MET A 2 -15.63 31.63 4.33
N ARG A 3 -14.30 31.75 4.37
CA ARG A 3 -13.41 30.60 4.17
C ARG A 3 -13.73 29.61 5.28
N ARG A 4 -14.29 28.46 4.91
CA ARG A 4 -14.44 27.31 5.82
C ARG A 4 -13.03 26.83 6.14
N GLU A 5 -12.41 27.43 7.14
CA GLU A 5 -11.24 26.85 7.79
C GLU A 5 -11.73 25.53 8.41
N THR A 6 -11.31 24.44 7.79
CA THR A 6 -11.59 23.09 8.26
C THR A 6 -11.17 22.97 9.73
N ALA A 7 -12.06 22.44 10.57
CA ALA A 7 -11.88 22.24 12.02
C ALA A 7 -10.52 21.62 12.42
N TYR A 8 -9.86 20.95 11.47
CA TYR A 8 -8.49 20.48 11.48
C TYR A 8 -7.44 21.52 11.92
N LYS A 9 -7.54 22.79 11.49
CA LYS A 9 -6.54 23.83 11.87
C LYS A 9 -6.70 24.33 13.31
N LEU A 10 -7.90 24.30 13.88
CA LEU A 10 -8.16 24.78 15.24
C LEU A 10 -7.64 23.83 16.32
N ALA A 11 -7.41 22.55 16.01
CA ALA A 11 -6.99 21.55 16.98
C ALA A 11 -5.47 21.47 17.21
N GLY A 12 -4.66 22.36 16.61
CA GLY A 12 -3.23 22.50 16.92
C GLY A 12 -2.33 21.29 16.66
N ARG A 13 -2.79 20.26 15.94
CA ARG A 13 -2.04 19.01 15.71
C ARG A 13 -1.30 19.04 14.37
N HIS A 14 0.02 18.87 14.42
CA HIS A 14 0.87 18.69 13.23
C HIS A 14 0.49 17.38 12.50
N HIS A 15 -0.02 17.51 11.28
CA HIS A 15 -0.40 16.39 10.40
C HIS A 15 0.81 15.78 9.66
N GLU A 16 1.85 15.38 10.39
CA GLU A 16 3.06 14.81 9.76
C GLU A 16 3.16 13.28 9.87
N GLN A 17 2.29 12.63 10.63
CA GLN A 17 2.30 11.17 10.73
C GLN A 17 1.63 10.55 9.49
N ARG A 18 2.48 10.20 8.51
CA ARG A 18 2.13 9.24 7.46
C ARG A 18 1.76 7.92 8.12
N ALA A 19 0.67 7.30 7.65
CA ALA A 19 0.27 5.97 8.11
C ALA A 19 1.46 5.00 7.99
N ARG A 20 1.76 4.26 9.06
CA ARG A 20 2.82 3.22 9.05
C ARG A 20 2.35 2.05 8.18
N GLY A 21 2.69 2.11 6.88
CA GLY A 21 2.35 1.08 5.91
C GLY A 21 3.23 -0.16 6.02
N THR A 22 2.64 -1.34 6.04
CA THR A 22 3.35 -2.61 5.79
C THR A 22 3.35 -2.93 4.30
N GLY A 23 4.28 -3.80 3.86
CA GLY A 23 4.33 -4.25 2.47
C GLY A 23 4.59 -3.12 1.46
N LEU A 24 5.42 -2.15 1.81
CA LEU A 24 5.76 -1.02 0.94
C LEU A 24 6.62 -1.44 -0.26
N ILE A 25 7.51 -2.41 -0.05
CA ILE A 25 8.36 -2.94 -1.11
C ILE A 25 7.57 -3.96 -1.94
N LYS A 26 7.51 -3.73 -3.24
CA LYS A 26 6.87 -4.60 -4.23
C LYS A 26 7.94 -5.24 -5.09
N GLN A 27 7.72 -6.50 -5.44
CA GLN A 27 8.46 -7.20 -6.49
C GLN A 27 7.47 -7.55 -7.59
N ARG A 28 7.76 -7.13 -8.83
CA ARG A 28 6.93 -7.40 -10.01
C ARG A 28 7.76 -7.90 -11.18
N GLU A 29 7.10 -8.64 -12.05
CA GLU A 29 7.68 -9.09 -13.31
C GLU A 29 7.17 -8.20 -14.45
N LEU A 30 8.11 -7.62 -15.20
CA LEU A 30 7.85 -6.92 -16.46
C LEU A 30 8.03 -7.92 -17.60
N ARG A 31 6.95 -8.21 -18.34
CA ARG A 31 6.99 -9.08 -19.51
C ARG A 31 6.92 -8.31 -20.82
N PHE A 32 7.79 -8.69 -21.74
CA PHE A 32 7.91 -8.12 -23.08
C PHE A 32 7.35 -9.07 -24.14
N LYS A 33 6.93 -8.54 -25.28
CA LYS A 33 6.73 -9.34 -26.48
C LYS A 33 8.07 -9.79 -27.04
N ALA A 34 8.08 -10.89 -27.80
CA ALA A 34 9.26 -11.37 -28.51
C ALA A 34 9.80 -10.35 -29.53
N MET A 35 8.91 -9.53 -30.09
CA MET A 35 9.25 -8.48 -31.06
C MET A 35 8.89 -7.09 -30.52
N PRO A 36 9.75 -6.08 -30.74
CA PRO A 36 11.08 -6.16 -31.37
C PRO A 36 12.13 -6.91 -30.50
N PRO A 37 13.22 -7.41 -31.10
CA PRO A 37 14.28 -8.09 -30.35
C PRO A 37 15.09 -7.11 -29.49
N GLY A 38 15.76 -7.62 -28.45
CA GLY A 38 16.64 -6.83 -27.59
C GLY A 38 15.92 -5.89 -26.60
N GLN A 39 14.60 -5.95 -26.52
CA GLN A 39 13.81 -5.11 -25.61
C GLN A 39 14.19 -5.28 -24.15
N ARG A 40 14.36 -6.52 -23.68
CA ARG A 40 14.76 -6.80 -22.30
C ARG A 40 16.02 -6.03 -21.91
N GLU A 41 17.05 -6.08 -22.74
CA GLU A 41 18.34 -5.47 -22.43
C GLU A 41 18.27 -3.94 -22.47
N ARG A 42 17.60 -3.38 -23.48
CA ARG A 42 17.36 -1.93 -23.57
C ARG A 42 16.53 -1.40 -22.39
N ALA A 43 15.49 -2.13 -21.98
CA ALA A 43 14.67 -1.77 -20.84
C ALA A 43 15.47 -1.86 -19.54
N TRP A 44 16.29 -2.90 -19.36
CA TRP A 44 17.17 -3.03 -18.20
C TRP A 44 18.14 -1.85 -18.08
N GLN A 45 18.76 -1.44 -19.19
CA GLN A 45 19.66 -0.28 -19.25
C GLN A 45 18.95 1.04 -18.91
N ALA A 46 17.72 1.22 -19.36
CA ALA A 46 16.94 2.42 -19.05
C ALA A 46 16.48 2.44 -17.58
N LEU A 47 15.90 1.34 -17.09
CA LEU A 47 15.30 1.27 -15.77
C LEU A 47 16.34 1.32 -14.64
N ARG A 48 17.55 0.76 -14.83
CA ARG A 48 18.62 0.81 -13.81
C ARG A 48 19.12 2.22 -13.48
N MET A 49 18.77 3.21 -14.30
CA MET A 49 19.11 4.61 -14.08
C MET A 49 18.14 5.29 -13.11
N LEU A 50 16.99 4.67 -12.84
CA LEU A 50 15.96 5.21 -11.94
C LEU A 50 16.36 4.98 -10.47
N LYS A 51 16.42 6.06 -9.70
CA LYS A 51 16.79 6.02 -8.29
C LYS A 51 15.76 5.21 -7.49
N GLY A 52 16.22 4.26 -6.68
CA GLY A 52 15.35 3.47 -5.80
C GLY A 52 14.58 2.34 -6.50
N LEU A 53 14.81 2.14 -7.81
CA LEU A 53 14.31 0.99 -8.56
C LEU A 53 15.43 -0.04 -8.69
N HIS A 54 15.21 -1.24 -8.18
CA HIS A 54 16.11 -2.38 -8.39
C HIS A 54 15.60 -3.24 -9.55
N VAL A 55 16.49 -3.62 -10.46
CA VAL A 55 16.13 -4.34 -11.69
C VAL A 55 17.04 -5.55 -11.87
N GLU A 56 16.45 -6.73 -11.91
CA GLU A 56 17.13 -8.01 -12.09
C GLU A 56 16.74 -8.65 -13.42
N ARG A 57 17.72 -9.22 -14.11
CA ARG A 57 17.47 -10.11 -15.25
C ARG A 57 17.07 -11.48 -14.70
N THR A 58 16.13 -12.14 -15.35
CA THR A 58 15.77 -13.53 -15.07
C THR A 58 16.29 -14.45 -16.15
N ASP A 59 16.19 -15.76 -15.91
CA ASP A 59 16.43 -16.80 -16.91
C ASP A 59 15.47 -16.70 -18.10
N HIS A 60 14.33 -16.00 -17.94
CA HIS A 60 13.36 -15.77 -19.00
C HIS A 60 13.79 -14.59 -19.89
N GLU A 61 14.03 -14.85 -21.17
CA GLU A 61 14.59 -13.87 -22.12
C GLU A 61 13.70 -12.64 -22.38
N LEU A 62 12.40 -12.76 -22.12
CA LEU A 62 11.42 -11.70 -22.31
C LEU A 62 10.87 -11.13 -21.00
N ALA A 63 11.60 -11.29 -19.90
CA ALA A 63 11.18 -10.77 -18.61
C ALA A 63 12.29 -10.05 -17.84
N LEU A 64 11.89 -9.11 -16.98
CA LEU A 64 12.72 -8.51 -15.94
C LEU A 64 11.96 -8.54 -14.61
N ILE A 65 12.68 -8.69 -13.50
CA ILE A 65 12.11 -8.47 -12.18
C ILE A 65 12.47 -7.06 -11.73
N VAL A 66 11.47 -6.32 -11.27
CA VAL A 66 11.65 -5.00 -10.66
C VAL A 66 11.26 -5.06 -9.20
N ARG A 67 12.05 -4.42 -8.34
CA ARG A 67 11.69 -4.17 -6.94
C ARG A 67 11.71 -2.67 -6.66
N TYR A 68 10.64 -2.17 -6.07
CA TYR A 68 10.46 -0.76 -5.76
C TYR A 68 9.60 -0.55 -4.53
N SER A 69 9.68 0.63 -3.93
CA SER A 69 8.71 1.10 -2.95
C SER A 69 7.46 1.64 -3.66
N VAL A 70 6.27 1.23 -3.22
CA VAL A 70 4.98 1.70 -3.76
C VAL A 70 4.75 3.21 -3.55
N LEU A 71 5.53 3.81 -2.65
CA LEU A 71 5.55 5.26 -2.40
C LEU A 71 6.29 6.03 -3.51
N ASP A 72 7.27 5.39 -4.16
CA ASP A 72 8.12 6.01 -5.17
C ASP A 72 7.67 5.64 -6.60
N TYR A 73 7.22 4.40 -6.79
CA TYR A 73 6.81 3.88 -8.11
C TYR A 73 5.53 3.04 -8.03
N SER A 74 4.92 2.80 -9.20
CA SER A 74 3.88 1.80 -9.42
C SER A 74 4.23 0.97 -10.65
N LEU A 75 3.71 -0.26 -10.75
CA LEU A 75 3.93 -1.06 -11.96
C LEU A 75 3.34 -0.34 -13.19
N GLU A 76 2.18 0.30 -13.02
CA GLU A 76 1.48 1.03 -14.07
C GLU A 76 2.33 2.15 -14.66
N VAL A 77 2.88 3.02 -13.81
CA VAL A 77 3.73 4.15 -14.24
C VAL A 77 5.00 3.65 -14.93
N LEU A 78 5.62 2.58 -14.43
CA LEU A 78 6.80 2.00 -15.06
C LEU A 78 6.47 1.42 -16.44
N GLU A 79 5.35 0.71 -16.57
CA GLU A 79 4.93 0.15 -17.84
C GLU A 79 4.49 1.20 -18.86
N ASP A 80 3.81 2.26 -18.42
CA ASP A 80 3.42 3.38 -19.29
C ASP A 80 4.66 4.12 -19.81
N ALA A 81 5.62 4.43 -18.93
CA ALA A 81 6.89 5.03 -19.36
C ALA A 81 7.65 4.14 -20.36
N LEU A 82 7.61 2.82 -20.19
CA LEU A 82 8.18 1.88 -21.17
C LEU A 82 7.40 1.91 -22.49
N ARG A 83 6.08 1.93 -22.47
CA ARG A 83 5.26 2.03 -23.71
C ARG A 83 5.54 3.33 -24.45
N ASP A 84 5.62 4.45 -23.74
CA ASP A 84 5.94 5.77 -24.28
C ASP A 84 7.36 5.80 -24.90
N ALA A 85 8.30 5.07 -24.30
CA ALA A 85 9.65 4.87 -24.85
C ALA A 85 9.73 3.85 -26.01
N GLY A 86 8.58 3.32 -26.47
CA GLY A 86 8.50 2.42 -27.62
C GLY A 86 8.73 0.93 -27.32
N PHE A 87 8.65 0.52 -26.05
CA PHE A 87 8.69 -0.90 -25.68
C PHE A 87 7.32 -1.56 -25.86
N ALA A 88 7.31 -2.73 -26.48
CA ALA A 88 6.17 -3.61 -26.64
C ALA A 88 6.09 -4.63 -25.49
N LEU A 89 5.24 -4.32 -24.50
CA LEU A 89 4.96 -5.21 -23.39
C LEU A 89 3.97 -6.32 -23.78
N ASP A 90 4.04 -7.46 -23.08
CA ASP A 90 3.08 -8.57 -23.25
C ASP A 90 1.65 -8.04 -23.05
N ASN A 91 0.73 -8.45 -23.92
CA ASN A 91 -0.66 -8.00 -23.92
C ASN A 91 -1.65 -9.18 -23.99
N SER A 92 -1.21 -10.37 -23.61
CA SER A 92 -2.07 -11.53 -23.44
C SER A 92 -3.16 -11.25 -22.40
N LEU A 93 -4.31 -11.92 -22.54
CA LEU A 93 -5.45 -11.74 -21.62
C LEU A 93 -5.03 -11.99 -20.16
N TYR A 94 -4.23 -13.04 -19.94
CA TYR A 94 -3.69 -13.36 -18.61
C TYR A 94 -2.89 -12.19 -18.03
N MET A 95 -1.95 -11.62 -18.80
CA MET A 95 -1.15 -10.47 -18.34
C MET A 95 -1.99 -9.22 -18.09
N LYS A 96 -3.03 -8.98 -18.90
CA LYS A 96 -3.97 -7.87 -18.66
C LYS A 96 -4.68 -7.99 -17.31
N LEU A 97 -5.14 -9.20 -16.96
CA LEU A 97 -5.80 -9.46 -15.67
C LEU A 97 -4.85 -9.28 -14.49
N VAL A 98 -3.63 -9.81 -14.60
CA VAL A 98 -2.57 -9.62 -13.58
C VAL A 98 -2.29 -8.13 -13.38
N ARG A 99 -2.10 -7.37 -14.46
CA ARG A 99 -1.89 -5.92 -14.40
C ARG A 99 -3.04 -5.19 -13.74
N ALA A 100 -4.29 -5.46 -14.15
CA ALA A 100 -5.46 -4.81 -13.57
C ALA A 100 -5.51 -4.98 -12.04
N LEU A 101 -5.22 -6.19 -11.54
CA LEU A 101 -5.16 -6.45 -10.10
C LEU A 101 -4.00 -5.70 -9.42
N VAL A 102 -2.81 -5.74 -10.02
CA VAL A 102 -1.63 -5.06 -9.47
C VAL A 102 -1.84 -3.55 -9.42
N TYR A 103 -2.37 -2.95 -10.49
CA TYR A 103 -2.60 -1.51 -10.60
C TYR A 103 -3.61 -1.06 -9.55
N PHE A 104 -4.74 -1.75 -9.47
CA PHE A 104 -5.77 -1.46 -8.48
C PHE A 104 -5.25 -1.55 -7.04
N THR A 105 -4.51 -2.62 -6.72
CA THR A 105 -4.01 -2.84 -5.35
C THR A 105 -2.91 -1.85 -4.96
N GLU A 106 -2.00 -1.51 -5.88
CA GLU A 106 -0.94 -0.53 -5.62
C GLU A 106 -1.48 0.89 -5.53
N GLU A 107 -2.44 1.26 -6.38
CA GLU A 107 -3.12 2.55 -6.31
C GLU A 107 -3.93 2.69 -5.02
N THR A 108 -4.71 1.67 -4.65
CA THR A 108 -5.46 1.65 -3.39
C THR A 108 -4.53 1.77 -2.19
N GLN A 109 -3.41 1.03 -2.18
CA GLN A 109 -2.43 1.10 -1.09
C GLN A 109 -1.84 2.51 -1.00
N ARG A 110 -1.40 3.09 -2.12
CA ARG A 110 -0.82 4.44 -2.14
C ARG A 110 -1.83 5.48 -1.67
N HIS A 111 -3.07 5.39 -2.15
CA HIS A 111 -4.16 6.27 -1.72
C HIS A 111 -4.36 6.20 -0.20
N ASN A 112 -4.35 4.99 0.37
CA ASN A 112 -4.50 4.79 1.82
C ASN A 112 -3.28 5.31 2.62
N LEU A 113 -2.07 5.23 2.07
CA LEU A 113 -0.84 5.73 2.72
C LEU A 113 -0.73 7.25 2.69
N VAL A 114 -1.25 7.89 1.65
CA VAL A 114 -1.28 9.37 1.51
C VAL A 114 -2.47 9.98 2.22
N SER A 115 -3.56 9.22 2.37
CA SER A 115 -4.75 9.69 3.07
C SER A 115 -4.41 10.03 4.52
N PRO A 116 -4.75 11.24 5.00
CA PRO A 116 -4.56 11.58 6.40
C PRO A 116 -5.37 10.60 7.24
N GLU A 117 -4.81 10.15 8.37
CA GLU A 117 -5.56 9.35 9.34
C GLU A 117 -6.90 10.05 9.60
N ARG A 118 -7.99 9.33 9.38
CA ARG A 118 -9.31 9.84 9.75
C ARG A 118 -9.22 10.14 11.24
N LEU A 119 -9.67 11.34 11.62
CA LEU A 119 -10.01 11.65 13.01
C LEU A 119 -11.18 10.72 13.38
N ILE A 120 -10.87 9.46 13.68
CA ILE A 120 -11.76 8.66 14.51
C ILE A 120 -11.75 9.46 15.80
N LYS A 121 -12.93 9.93 16.23
CA LYS A 121 -13.08 10.45 17.60
C LYS A 121 -12.34 9.45 18.49
N GLN A 122 -11.58 9.90 19.50
CA GLN A 122 -10.99 9.01 20.51
C GLN A 122 -12.11 8.34 21.36
N SER A 123 -13.22 7.91 20.75
CA SER A 123 -14.25 7.07 21.35
C SER A 123 -13.69 5.73 21.78
N ASN A 124 -12.51 5.31 21.29
CA ASN A 124 -11.82 4.14 21.84
C ASN A 124 -11.55 4.32 23.34
N GLU A 125 -11.21 5.52 23.82
CA GLU A 125 -11.04 5.78 25.25
C GLU A 125 -12.38 5.63 26.00
N VAL A 126 -13.47 6.08 25.40
CA VAL A 126 -14.83 5.88 25.95
C VAL A 126 -15.21 4.41 25.98
N TYR A 127 -14.87 3.63 24.95
CA TYR A 127 -15.10 2.18 24.93
C TYR A 127 -14.18 1.43 25.89
N ILE A 128 -12.93 1.87 26.07
CA ILE A 128 -12.00 1.33 27.06
C ILE A 128 -12.52 1.62 28.46
N GLN A 129 -12.92 2.85 28.76
CA GLN A 129 -13.52 3.23 30.05
C GLN A 129 -14.84 2.48 30.29
N ALA A 130 -15.71 2.39 29.29
CA ALA A 130 -16.93 1.61 29.41
C ALA A 130 -16.61 0.14 29.68
N TRP A 131 -15.69 -0.48 28.95
CA TRP A 131 -15.26 -1.85 29.15
C TRP A 131 -14.67 -2.08 30.54
N ASP A 132 -13.81 -1.19 31.02
CA ASP A 132 -13.17 -1.25 32.34
C ASP A 132 -14.20 -1.15 33.48
N HIS A 133 -15.31 -0.43 33.24
CA HIS A 133 -16.43 -0.31 34.18
C HIS A 133 -17.46 -1.45 34.08
N HIS A 134 -17.33 -2.39 33.13
CA HIS A 134 -18.17 -3.60 33.12
C HIS A 134 -17.58 -4.63 34.07
N ALA A 135 -18.44 -5.22 34.92
CA ALA A 135 -18.05 -6.31 35.79
C ALA A 135 -17.73 -7.57 34.95
N HIS A 136 -16.46 -7.78 34.63
CA HIS A 136 -15.96 -9.02 34.08
C HIS A 136 -15.75 -10.03 35.23
N GLY A 137 -15.98 -11.31 35.00
CA GLY A 137 -15.91 -12.34 36.05
C GLY A 137 -14.52 -12.56 36.69
N ASP A 138 -13.48 -11.87 36.21
CA ASP A 138 -12.16 -11.73 36.83
C ASP A 138 -12.19 -10.75 38.02
N HIS A 139 -12.99 -9.68 37.91
CA HIS A 139 -13.33 -8.74 38.97
C HIS A 139 -14.60 -9.18 39.71
N ASP A 140 -14.69 -10.48 40.04
CA ASP A 140 -15.76 -10.99 40.88
C ASP A 140 -15.40 -10.78 42.37
N ASP A 141 -15.81 -9.63 42.90
CA ASP A 141 -15.71 -9.30 44.33
C ASP A 141 -16.63 -10.17 45.20
N THR A 142 -17.38 -11.13 44.62
CA THR A 142 -18.24 -12.04 45.39
C THR A 142 -17.38 -12.79 46.41
N PRO A 143 -17.63 -12.56 47.72
CA PRO A 143 -16.91 -13.24 48.79
C PRO A 143 -17.02 -14.76 48.63
N PRO A 144 -15.99 -15.53 49.00
CA PRO A 144 -15.97 -16.97 48.82
C PRO A 144 -17.21 -17.68 49.37
N GLU A 145 -17.72 -17.21 50.52
CA GLU A 145 -18.94 -17.73 51.18
C GLU A 145 -20.24 -17.61 50.37
N LEU A 146 -20.29 -16.74 49.36
CA LEU A 146 -21.49 -16.52 48.53
C LEU A 146 -21.41 -17.19 47.15
N ARG A 147 -20.28 -17.85 46.83
CA ARG A 147 -20.02 -18.44 45.50
C ARG A 147 -20.73 -19.79 45.30
N GLU A 148 -21.09 -20.48 46.38
CA GLU A 148 -21.69 -21.83 46.36
C GLU A 148 -23.24 -21.83 46.31
N TYR A 149 -23.89 -20.67 46.41
CA TYR A 149 -25.36 -20.56 46.49
C TYR A 149 -26.07 -20.29 45.15
N LYS A 150 -25.42 -20.55 44.00
CA LYS A 150 -26.02 -20.42 42.67
C LYS A 150 -26.40 -21.76 42.06
#